data_AF-A0A4P9W837-F1
#
_entry.id   AF-A0A4P9W837-F1
#
_cell.length_a   1.000
_cell.length_b   1.000
_cell.length_c   1.000
_cell.angle_alpha   90.00
_cell.angle_beta   90.00
_cell.angle_gamma   90.00
#
_symmetry.space_group_name_H-M   'P 1'
#
loop_
_entity.id
_entity.type
_entity.pdbx_description
1 polymer ?
#
loop_
_entity_poly.entity_id
_entity_poly.type
_entity_poly.pdbx_seq_one_letter_code
_entity_poly.pdbx_strand_id
1 'polypeptide(L)'
;KNALDAKKDGIIAKLANTVADLYDSAYASVAPSGAITPSILTQLQIKAHMFRAAAQYRKAADSSAGAKYGEEVARLEIAESHVKKGMDGSLFKNAPPALQMDLKNLQAIVSQARTRAEKDNDMVYMETVPRADALAPIGFAKLAGAKLLPDISSMGEIIGSAYFAKLVPFAVHQAASLYSDRKDRLVTAEIETLQEATTLCQSLLSSLNLPAAIEALEQPAGLPPSLLARSEEVRREGGASGLEESWKTINALAAKNASILDEALKVLDDEALDDAQMRRQFGDRWTRTPSSELTASLRSSAKTYRDKLSSAKKSDLIVRKKFDNEKMHIMALGSSREELESTIPSSNNSNSLALKDPNVRELKVLLSKLNDNLKKRAALIEELKQFQRADDIGPRLIEAASKKTEIDNELLFTEQLKLYDRFTSQMRELASQQGPLLENINAANDKFIESKQTNDALRMRERALQNLDNAYKLFKELSGNMLEGIKVGI
;
A
#
# COMPACT_ATOMS: atom_id res chain seq x y z
N LYS A 1 -9.14 1.89 57.06
CA LYS A 1 -9.67 0.52 56.90
C LYS A 1 -8.97 -0.47 57.83
N ASN A 2 -7.75 -0.95 57.55
CA ASN A 2 -7.12 -1.96 58.43
C ASN A 2 -6.97 -1.56 59.92
N ALA A 3 -6.78 -0.27 60.22
CA ALA A 3 -6.77 0.24 61.60
C ALA A 3 -8.18 0.32 62.24
N LEU A 4 -9.24 0.51 61.44
CA LEU A 4 -10.64 0.46 61.89
C LEU A 4 -11.10 -0.99 62.08
N ASP A 5 -10.63 -1.89 61.22
CA ASP A 5 -10.90 -3.34 61.27
C ASP A 5 -10.05 -4.06 62.36
N ALA A 6 -9.38 -3.30 63.25
CA ALA A 6 -8.54 -3.80 64.34
C ALA A 6 -7.55 -4.93 63.94
N LYS A 7 -6.93 -4.83 62.76
CA LYS A 7 -5.91 -5.80 62.33
C LYS A 7 -4.63 -5.69 63.16
N LYS A 8 -3.83 -6.76 63.17
CA LYS A 8 -2.55 -6.83 63.89
C LYS A 8 -1.67 -5.61 63.62
N ASP A 9 -1.15 -4.99 64.69
CA ASP A 9 -0.37 -3.76 64.60
C ASP A 9 0.90 -3.90 63.76
N GLY A 10 1.55 -5.07 63.76
CA GLY A 10 2.68 -5.36 62.88
C GLY A 10 2.35 -5.26 61.37
N ILE A 11 1.12 -5.56 60.96
CA ILE A 11 0.67 -5.38 59.56
C ILE A 11 0.40 -3.89 59.28
N ILE A 12 -0.26 -3.20 60.21
CA ILE A 12 -0.54 -1.76 60.09
C ILE A 12 0.76 -0.97 60.01
N ALA A 13 1.79 -1.35 60.78
CA ALA A 13 3.11 -0.74 60.74
C ALA A 13 3.75 -0.85 59.35
N LYS A 14 3.71 -2.04 58.73
CA LYS A 14 4.26 -2.25 57.37
C LYS A 14 3.52 -1.45 56.30
N LEU A 15 2.19 -1.33 56.43
CA LEU A 15 1.37 -0.52 55.53
C LEU A 15 1.67 0.97 55.68
N ALA A 16 1.71 1.48 56.92
CA ALA A 16 2.04 2.87 57.19
C ALA A 16 3.44 3.23 56.70
N ASN A 17 4.42 2.33 56.88
CA ASN A 17 5.77 2.53 56.37
C ASN A 17 5.81 2.61 54.83
N THR A 18 4.98 1.81 54.16
CA THR A 18 4.83 1.87 52.69
C THR A 18 4.17 3.16 52.22
N VAL A 19 3.18 3.66 52.95
CA VAL A 19 2.53 4.93 52.63
C VAL A 19 3.51 6.09 52.81
N ALA A 20 4.32 6.08 53.87
CA ALA A 20 5.37 7.09 54.05
C ALA A 20 6.35 7.12 52.87
N ASP A 21 6.87 5.96 52.48
CA ASP A 21 7.81 5.82 51.36
C ASP A 21 7.22 6.31 50.03
N LEU A 22 5.92 6.06 49.79
CA LEU A 22 5.21 6.60 48.63
C LEU A 22 5.12 8.13 48.66
N TYR A 23 4.89 8.75 49.83
CA TYR A 23 4.89 10.21 49.96
C TYR A 23 6.28 10.81 49.74
N ASP A 24 7.34 10.18 50.25
CA ASP A 24 8.72 10.64 50.00
C ASP A 24 9.08 10.52 48.51
N SER A 25 8.74 9.39 47.89
CA SER A 25 8.97 9.17 46.46
C SER A 25 8.20 10.21 45.62
N ALA A 26 6.96 10.52 45.98
CA ALA A 26 6.18 11.56 45.34
C ALA A 26 6.81 12.96 45.51
N TYR A 27 7.25 13.30 46.73
CA TYR A 27 7.92 14.58 46.99
C TYR A 27 9.23 14.70 46.20
N ALA A 28 10.08 13.68 46.21
CA ALA A 28 11.35 13.68 45.49
C ALA A 28 11.17 13.81 43.98
N SER A 29 10.10 13.22 43.42
CA SER A 29 9.80 13.29 41.99
C SER A 29 9.25 14.66 41.58
N VAL A 30 8.46 15.29 42.44
CA VAL A 30 7.71 16.50 42.11
C VAL A 30 8.46 17.78 42.49
N ALA A 31 9.17 17.80 43.61
CA ALA A 31 9.83 19.01 44.12
C ALA A 31 10.79 19.67 43.11
N PRO A 32 11.58 18.93 42.30
CA PRO A 32 12.44 19.54 41.28
C PRO A 32 11.67 20.11 40.07
N SER A 33 10.45 19.63 39.81
CA SER A 33 9.70 19.95 38.59
C SER A 33 9.08 21.34 38.59
N GLY A 34 8.83 21.94 39.76
CA GLY A 34 8.11 23.21 39.90
C GLY A 34 6.65 23.21 39.43
N ALA A 35 6.13 22.08 38.93
CA ALA A 35 4.81 21.99 38.31
C ALA A 35 3.64 21.92 39.32
N ILE A 36 3.95 21.66 40.60
CA ILE A 36 2.96 21.46 41.66
C ILE A 36 3.06 22.59 42.70
N THR A 37 1.91 22.98 43.24
CA THR A 37 1.82 24.08 44.19
C THR A 37 2.63 23.81 45.48
N PRO A 38 3.25 24.83 46.08
CA PRO A 38 3.99 24.68 47.34
C PRO A 38 3.17 24.06 48.48
N SER A 39 1.85 24.32 48.52
CA SER A 39 0.95 23.72 49.51
C SER A 39 0.90 22.19 49.41
N ILE A 40 0.89 21.62 48.21
CA ILE A 40 0.90 20.17 48.00
C ILE A 40 2.26 19.61 48.42
N LEU A 41 3.37 20.28 48.10
CA LEU A 41 4.71 19.88 48.54
C LEU A 41 4.81 19.78 50.07
N THR A 42 4.30 20.80 50.79
CA THR A 42 4.21 20.79 52.26
C THR A 42 3.36 19.62 52.77
N GLN A 43 2.21 19.35 52.12
CA GLN A 43 1.37 18.21 52.50
C GLN A 43 2.07 16.86 52.30
N LEU A 44 2.82 16.68 51.21
CA LEU A 44 3.56 15.44 50.95
C LEU A 44 4.60 15.17 52.05
N GLN A 45 5.39 16.19 52.42
CA GLN A 45 6.42 16.07 53.46
C GLN A 45 5.82 15.78 54.84
N ILE A 46 4.77 16.50 55.23
CA ILE A 46 4.11 16.28 56.53
C ILE A 46 3.47 14.90 56.57
N LYS A 47 2.78 14.47 55.50
CA LYS A 47 2.19 13.13 55.45
C LYS A 47 3.26 12.05 55.49
N ALA A 48 4.40 12.22 54.85
CA ALA A 48 5.53 11.29 54.97
C ALA A 48 5.98 11.15 56.44
N HIS A 49 6.18 12.25 57.17
CA HIS A 49 6.54 12.21 58.59
C HIS A 49 5.44 11.62 59.48
N MET A 50 4.17 11.97 59.24
CA MET A 50 3.02 11.41 59.96
C MET A 50 2.93 9.89 59.80
N PHE A 51 3.06 9.37 58.59
CA PHE A 51 2.96 7.94 58.34
C PHE A 51 4.18 7.17 58.87
N ARG A 52 5.38 7.77 58.89
CA ARG A 52 6.55 7.20 59.60
C ARG A 52 6.33 7.12 61.10
N ALA A 53 5.82 8.18 61.71
CA ALA A 53 5.47 8.19 63.13
C ALA A 53 4.38 7.14 63.45
N ALA A 54 3.34 7.05 62.62
CA ALA A 54 2.30 6.04 62.78
C ALA A 54 2.84 4.61 62.61
N ALA A 55 3.78 4.38 61.69
CA ALA A 55 4.44 3.09 61.51
C ALA A 55 5.23 2.68 62.77
N GLN A 56 6.00 3.60 63.34
CA GLN A 56 6.78 3.37 64.55
C GLN A 56 5.90 3.16 65.78
N TYR A 57 4.84 3.97 65.95
CA TYR A 57 3.84 3.81 67.01
C TYR A 57 3.17 2.42 66.96
N ARG A 58 2.74 1.99 65.78
CA ARG A 58 2.12 0.67 65.60
C ARG A 58 3.12 -0.46 65.82
N LYS A 59 4.38 -0.28 65.41
CA LYS A 59 5.42 -1.26 65.69
C LYS A 59 5.76 -1.33 67.19
N ALA A 60 5.70 -0.21 67.91
CA ALA A 60 5.86 -0.19 69.37
C ALA A 60 4.75 -0.99 70.07
N ALA A 61 3.49 -0.84 69.64
CA ALA A 61 2.37 -1.65 70.15
C ALA A 61 2.56 -3.17 69.87
N ASP A 62 3.09 -3.53 68.69
CA ASP A 62 3.44 -4.92 68.35
C ASP A 62 4.59 -5.46 69.23
N SER A 63 5.59 -4.63 69.56
CA SER A 63 6.67 -4.98 70.48
C SER A 63 6.17 -5.14 71.92
N SER A 64 5.26 -4.28 72.38
CA SER A 64 4.60 -4.38 73.69
C SER A 64 3.82 -5.69 73.83
N ALA A 65 3.03 -6.04 72.81
CA ALA A 65 2.31 -7.32 72.75
C ALA A 65 3.24 -8.54 72.72
N GLY A 66 4.48 -8.37 72.24
CA GLY A 66 5.54 -9.36 72.26
C GLY A 66 6.43 -9.34 73.51
N ALA A 67 6.04 -8.58 74.55
CA ALA A 67 6.80 -8.39 75.79
C ALA A 67 8.25 -7.89 75.57
N LYS A 68 8.44 -6.95 74.63
CA LYS A 68 9.71 -6.26 74.37
C LYS A 68 9.57 -4.77 74.70
N TYR A 69 9.60 -4.47 75.99
CA TYR A 69 9.27 -3.13 76.50
C TYR A 69 10.39 -2.11 76.26
N GLY A 70 11.66 -2.53 76.25
CA GLY A 70 12.76 -1.65 75.84
C GLY A 70 12.64 -1.24 74.37
N GLU A 71 12.26 -2.17 73.49
CA GLU A 71 12.02 -1.89 72.06
C GLU A 71 10.79 -0.99 71.85
N GLU A 72 9.74 -1.14 72.66
CA GLU A 72 8.56 -0.28 72.66
C GLU A 72 8.95 1.19 72.91
N VAL A 73 9.69 1.46 73.99
CA VAL A 73 10.16 2.82 74.34
C VAL A 73 10.99 3.42 73.21
N ALA A 74 12.01 2.69 72.72
CA ALA A 74 12.88 3.16 71.63
C ALA A 74 12.09 3.51 70.35
N ARG A 75 11.06 2.73 70.00
CA ARG A 75 10.21 3.00 68.82
C ARG A 75 9.29 4.21 69.04
N LEU A 76 8.79 4.44 70.25
CA LEU A 76 7.99 5.61 70.59
C LEU A 76 8.82 6.91 70.56
N GLU A 77 10.10 6.86 70.96
CA GLU A 77 11.03 7.99 70.81
C GLU A 77 11.24 8.37 69.33
N ILE A 78 11.42 7.36 68.46
CA ILE A 78 11.55 7.58 67.01
C ILE A 78 10.25 8.13 66.43
N ALA A 79 9.10 7.63 66.88
CA ALA A 79 7.79 8.16 66.47
C ALA A 79 7.65 9.64 66.83
N GLU A 80 8.02 10.04 68.05
CA GLU A 80 7.95 11.43 68.51
C GLU A 80 8.92 12.33 67.72
N SER A 81 10.12 11.85 67.41
CA SER A 81 11.09 12.55 66.56
C SER A 81 10.50 12.88 65.18
N HIS A 82 9.80 11.91 64.55
CA HIS A 82 9.13 12.16 63.27
C HIS A 82 7.95 13.13 63.38
N VAL A 83 7.16 13.07 64.46
CA VAL A 83 6.10 14.06 64.71
C VAL A 83 6.68 15.46 64.86
N LYS A 84 7.77 15.63 65.62
CA LYS A 84 8.48 16.90 65.78
C LYS A 84 8.98 17.46 64.45
N LYS A 85 9.53 16.62 63.58
CA LYS A 85 9.94 17.01 62.21
C LYS A 85 8.75 17.47 61.36
N GLY A 86 7.60 16.80 61.46
CA GLY A 86 6.38 17.24 60.79
C GLY A 86 5.81 18.57 61.33
N MET A 87 6.12 18.90 62.59
CA MET A 87 5.71 20.13 63.26
C MET A 87 6.72 21.27 63.12
N ASP A 88 7.78 21.08 62.33
CA ASP A 88 8.82 22.10 62.17
C ASP A 88 8.24 23.39 61.57
N GLY A 89 8.67 24.53 62.11
CA GLY A 89 7.89 25.76 62.17
C GLY A 89 7.31 26.23 60.83
N SER A 90 8.14 26.35 59.79
CA SER A 90 7.69 26.79 58.46
C SER A 90 6.81 25.74 57.78
N LEU A 91 7.14 24.45 57.95
CA LEU A 91 6.39 23.34 57.38
C LEU A 91 4.98 23.26 57.99
N PHE A 92 4.87 23.33 59.31
CA PHE A 92 3.62 23.22 60.03
C PHE A 92 2.68 24.41 59.80
N LYS A 93 3.21 25.64 59.79
CA LYS A 93 2.42 26.87 59.56
C LYS A 93 1.78 26.91 58.17
N ASN A 94 2.47 26.38 57.18
CA ASN A 94 2.02 26.35 55.78
C ASN A 94 1.12 25.14 55.47
N ALA A 95 0.89 24.26 56.44
CA ALA A 95 0.02 23.10 56.30
C ALA A 95 -1.47 23.48 56.39
N PRO A 96 -2.37 22.76 55.70
CA PRO A 96 -3.81 22.94 55.88
C PRO A 96 -4.25 22.73 57.34
N PRO A 97 -5.26 23.48 57.85
CA PRO A 97 -5.70 23.36 59.24
C PRO A 97 -6.08 21.94 59.68
N ALA A 98 -6.72 21.17 58.80
CA ALA A 98 -7.06 19.76 59.07
C ALA A 98 -5.80 18.90 59.32
N LEU A 99 -4.77 19.09 58.50
CA LEU A 99 -3.50 18.35 58.64
C LEU A 99 -2.74 18.76 59.90
N GLN A 100 -2.80 20.05 60.28
CA GLN A 100 -2.24 20.54 61.53
C GLN A 100 -2.92 19.88 62.74
N MET A 101 -4.25 19.76 62.71
CA MET A 101 -5.03 19.10 63.75
C MET A 101 -4.70 17.60 63.84
N ASP A 102 -4.64 16.90 62.71
CA ASP A 102 -4.28 15.47 62.67
C ASP A 102 -2.90 15.21 63.27
N LEU A 103 -1.91 16.05 62.95
CA LEU A 103 -0.55 15.92 63.47
C LEU A 103 -0.49 16.22 64.98
N LYS A 104 -1.25 17.21 65.48
CA LYS A 104 -1.41 17.48 66.92
C LYS A 104 -2.05 16.29 67.67
N ASN A 105 -3.08 15.68 67.08
CA ASN A 105 -3.72 14.50 67.64
C ASN A 105 -2.73 13.33 67.71
N LEU A 106 -1.95 13.10 66.64
CA LEU A 106 -0.90 12.07 66.64
C LEU A 106 0.19 12.35 67.68
N GLN A 107 0.60 13.60 67.85
CA GLN A 107 1.55 14.01 68.90
C GLN A 107 1.03 13.66 70.29
N ALA A 108 -0.22 13.98 70.59
CA ALA A 108 -0.82 13.68 71.89
C ALA A 108 -0.83 12.18 72.17
N ILE A 109 -1.24 11.36 71.18
CA ILE A 109 -1.27 9.89 71.29
C ILE A 109 0.13 9.33 71.52
N VAL A 110 1.11 9.73 70.70
CA VAL A 110 2.50 9.23 70.80
C VAL A 110 3.15 9.65 72.11
N SER A 111 2.95 10.90 72.54
CA SER A 111 3.53 11.42 73.79
C SER A 111 2.95 10.70 75.01
N GLN A 112 1.62 10.50 75.04
CA GLN A 112 0.96 9.77 76.12
C GLN A 112 1.43 8.31 76.19
N ALA A 113 1.53 7.63 75.05
CA ALA A 113 2.04 6.26 74.98
C ALA A 113 3.49 6.18 75.43
N ARG A 114 4.34 7.13 75.02
CA ARG A 114 5.75 7.20 75.41
C ARG A 114 5.91 7.34 76.92
N THR A 115 5.26 8.35 77.51
CA THR A 115 5.36 8.59 78.97
C THR A 115 4.87 7.39 79.78
N ARG A 116 3.84 6.68 79.29
CA ARG A 116 3.37 5.45 79.93
C ARG A 116 4.40 4.33 79.82
N ALA A 117 4.89 4.03 78.60
CA ALA A 117 5.83 2.94 78.37
C ALA A 117 7.17 3.17 79.10
N GLU A 118 7.67 4.41 79.13
CA GLU A 118 8.86 4.78 79.92
C GLU A 118 8.66 4.54 81.40
N LYS A 119 7.54 5.01 81.97
CA LYS A 119 7.24 4.80 83.39
C LYS A 119 7.11 3.32 83.74
N ASP A 120 6.40 2.54 82.93
CA ASP A 120 6.21 1.11 83.18
C ASP A 120 7.55 0.34 83.04
N ASN A 121 8.40 0.71 82.07
CA ASN A 121 9.73 0.14 81.92
C ASN A 121 10.66 0.52 83.09
N ASP A 122 10.65 1.77 83.54
CA ASP A 122 11.49 2.26 84.64
C ASP A 122 11.03 1.79 86.03
N MET A 123 9.79 1.30 86.18
CA MET A 123 9.25 0.86 87.46
C MET A 123 9.06 -0.65 87.57
N VAL A 124 8.80 -1.34 86.45
CA VAL A 124 8.37 -2.75 86.45
C VAL A 124 9.32 -3.65 85.66
N TYR A 125 9.62 -3.32 84.40
CA TYR A 125 10.30 -4.25 83.49
C TYR A 125 11.84 -4.12 83.50
N MET A 126 12.34 -2.89 83.65
CA MET A 126 13.77 -2.54 83.68
C MET A 126 14.54 -3.05 82.46
N GLU A 127 13.91 -3.13 81.29
CA GLU A 127 14.60 -3.53 80.06
C GLU A 127 15.50 -2.40 79.55
N THR A 128 16.69 -2.77 79.06
CA THR A 128 17.58 -1.79 78.44
C THR A 128 16.99 -1.29 77.13
N VAL A 129 16.81 0.02 77.02
CA VAL A 129 16.31 0.66 75.79
C VAL A 129 17.38 0.57 74.70
N PRO A 130 17.14 -0.17 73.60
CA PRO A 130 18.09 -0.30 72.51
C PRO A 130 18.23 1.02 71.76
N ARG A 131 19.40 1.26 71.18
CA ARG A 131 19.62 2.41 70.30
C ARG A 131 18.85 2.26 68.99
N ALA A 132 18.50 3.38 68.36
CA ALA A 132 17.67 3.40 67.16
C ALA A 132 18.24 2.59 65.97
N ASP A 133 19.57 2.48 65.88
CA ASP A 133 20.32 1.70 64.88
C ASP A 133 20.32 0.18 65.15
N ALA A 134 20.15 -0.23 66.40
CA ALA A 134 20.04 -1.63 66.80
C ALA A 134 18.63 -2.21 66.56
N LEU A 135 17.65 -1.38 66.20
CA LEU A 135 16.27 -1.80 65.96
C LEU A 135 16.11 -2.44 64.57
N ALA A 136 15.37 -3.55 64.51
CA ALA A 136 15.00 -4.15 63.24
C ALA A 136 14.13 -3.17 62.42
N PRO A 137 14.42 -3.00 61.10
CA PRO A 137 13.66 -2.11 60.25
C PRO A 137 12.21 -2.59 60.08
N ILE A 138 11.28 -1.65 59.96
CA ILE A 138 9.88 -1.97 59.65
C ILE A 138 9.81 -2.40 58.18
N GLY A 139 9.26 -3.59 57.91
CA GLY A 139 9.08 -4.06 56.54
C GLY A 139 8.05 -3.22 55.75
N PHE A 140 7.90 -3.53 54.46
CA PHE A 140 6.94 -2.89 53.58
C PHE A 140 5.82 -3.86 53.18
N ALA A 141 4.62 -3.34 52.93
CA ALA A 141 3.46 -4.07 52.43
C ALA A 141 2.64 -3.17 51.49
N LYS A 142 2.49 -3.58 50.23
CA LYS A 142 1.70 -2.85 49.22
C LYS A 142 0.32 -3.49 49.06
N LEU A 143 -0.74 -2.69 49.16
CA LEU A 143 -2.14 -3.13 48.94
C LEU A 143 -2.82 -2.45 47.74
N ALA A 144 -2.17 -1.44 47.17
CA ALA A 144 -2.68 -0.69 46.02
C ALA A 144 -1.63 -0.72 44.91
N GLY A 145 -2.09 -0.84 43.66
CA GLY A 145 -1.30 -0.74 42.45
C GLY A 145 -1.94 0.26 41.49
N ALA A 146 -1.13 0.86 40.62
CA ALA A 146 -1.64 1.70 39.55
C ALA A 146 -2.49 0.86 38.60
N LYS A 147 -3.76 1.25 38.40
CA LYS A 147 -4.61 0.64 37.39
C LYS A 147 -4.32 1.36 36.07
N LEU A 148 -3.73 0.63 35.12
CA LEU A 148 -3.61 1.13 33.75
C LEU A 148 -5.00 1.40 33.20
N LEU A 149 -5.15 2.52 32.48
CA LEU A 149 -6.38 2.78 31.75
C LEU A 149 -6.58 1.63 30.75
N PRO A 150 -7.78 1.03 30.68
CA PRO A 150 -8.06 0.03 29.67
C PRO A 150 -7.92 0.64 28.26
N ASP A 151 -7.51 -0.18 27.29
CA ASP A 151 -7.48 0.25 25.89
C ASP A 151 -8.88 0.77 25.53
N ILE A 152 -8.97 1.96 24.93
CA ILE A 152 -10.24 2.60 24.54
C ILE A 152 -11.08 1.65 23.67
N SER A 153 -10.41 0.78 22.91
CA SER A 153 -11.03 -0.28 22.10
C SER A 153 -11.88 -1.26 22.91
N SER A 154 -11.56 -1.45 24.20
CA SER A 154 -12.29 -2.31 25.13
C SER A 154 -13.43 -1.60 25.89
N MET A 155 -13.60 -0.28 25.69
CA MET A 155 -14.63 0.53 26.34
C MET A 155 -15.90 0.70 25.47
N GLY A 156 -16.09 -0.16 24.46
CA GLY A 156 -17.24 -0.09 23.54
C GLY A 156 -18.61 -0.19 24.22
N GLU A 157 -18.70 -0.87 25.37
CA GLU A 157 -19.94 -0.94 26.16
C GLU A 157 -20.31 0.40 26.83
N ILE A 158 -19.31 1.25 27.11
CA ILE A 158 -19.49 2.54 27.80
C ILE A 158 -19.64 3.68 26.79
N ILE A 159 -18.85 3.65 25.72
CA ILE A 159 -18.69 4.78 24.78
C ILE A 159 -19.45 4.53 23.47
N GLY A 160 -19.89 3.28 23.22
CA GLY A 160 -20.48 2.86 21.95
C GLY A 160 -19.44 2.45 20.92
N SER A 161 -19.91 2.10 19.71
CA SER A 161 -19.02 1.75 18.61
C SER A 161 -18.30 2.99 18.05
N ALA A 162 -17.07 2.80 17.55
CA ALA A 162 -16.34 3.89 16.93
C ALA A 162 -17.03 4.36 15.65
N TYR A 163 -17.29 5.68 15.53
CA TYR A 163 -17.92 6.27 14.35
C TYR A 163 -17.20 5.94 13.03
N PHE A 164 -15.88 5.83 13.08
CA PHE A 164 -15.02 5.57 11.92
C PHE A 164 -14.51 4.11 11.87
N ALA A 165 -15.23 3.15 12.44
CA ALA A 165 -14.82 1.74 12.44
C ALA A 165 -14.61 1.16 11.03
N LYS A 166 -15.26 1.74 10.01
CA LYS A 166 -15.10 1.34 8.60
C LYS A 166 -14.03 2.14 7.85
N LEU A 167 -13.46 3.17 8.47
CA LEU A 167 -12.45 4.00 7.84
C LEU A 167 -11.13 3.22 7.79
N VAL A 168 -10.68 2.93 6.57
CA VAL A 168 -9.39 2.28 6.35
C VAL A 168 -8.27 3.30 6.63
N PRO A 169 -7.25 2.94 7.43
CA PRO A 169 -6.15 3.84 7.72
C PRO A 169 -5.44 4.33 6.45
N PHE A 170 -5.01 5.60 6.44
CA PHE A 170 -4.29 6.17 5.30
C PHE A 170 -3.03 5.38 4.91
N ALA A 171 -2.32 4.83 5.90
CA ALA A 171 -1.16 3.97 5.66
C ALA A 171 -1.50 2.72 4.83
N VAL A 172 -2.69 2.13 5.02
CA VAL A 172 -3.17 0.99 4.24
C VAL A 172 -3.50 1.43 2.81
N HIS A 173 -4.12 2.60 2.63
CA HIS A 173 -4.36 3.15 1.29
C HIS A 173 -3.06 3.42 0.53
N GLN A 174 -2.07 4.02 1.18
CA GLN A 174 -0.77 4.29 0.58
C GLN A 174 -0.05 2.99 0.19
N ALA A 175 -0.07 1.98 1.08
CA ALA A 175 0.51 0.68 0.80
C ALA A 175 -0.20 -0.03 -0.37
N ALA A 176 -1.54 0.02 -0.43
CA ALA A 176 -2.31 -0.55 -1.53
C ALA A 176 -1.99 0.13 -2.88
N SER A 177 -1.84 1.46 -2.88
CA SER A 177 -1.44 2.21 -4.09
C SER A 177 -0.03 1.81 -4.55
N LEU A 178 0.93 1.73 -3.62
CA LEU A 178 2.31 1.34 -3.93
C LEU A 178 2.38 -0.11 -4.45
N TYR A 179 1.57 -1.01 -3.89
CA TYR A 179 1.44 -2.37 -4.39
C TYR A 179 0.88 -2.40 -5.81
N SER A 180 -0.17 -1.62 -6.09
CA SER A 180 -0.74 -1.53 -7.45
C SER A 180 0.31 -1.10 -8.45
N ASP A 181 1.11 -0.07 -8.14
CA ASP A 181 2.19 0.38 -9.01
C ASP A 181 3.23 -0.71 -9.28
N ARG A 182 3.62 -1.49 -8.26
CA ARG A 182 4.59 -2.60 -8.42
C ARG A 182 4.00 -3.74 -9.24
N LYS A 183 2.75 -4.11 -8.97
CA LYS A 183 2.00 -5.12 -9.73
C LYS A 183 1.92 -4.72 -11.20
N ASP A 184 1.54 -3.48 -11.49
CA ASP A 184 1.40 -2.97 -12.85
C ASP A 184 2.73 -2.93 -13.58
N ARG A 185 3.82 -2.52 -12.91
CA ARG A 185 5.18 -2.58 -13.47
C ARG A 185 5.61 -4.02 -13.81
N LEU A 186 5.40 -4.97 -12.89
CA LEU A 186 5.75 -6.38 -13.12
C LEU A 186 4.99 -6.94 -14.32
N VAL A 187 3.65 -6.78 -14.34
CA VAL A 187 2.82 -7.31 -15.42
C VAL A 187 3.16 -6.67 -16.76
N THR A 188 3.38 -5.35 -16.79
CA THR A 188 3.75 -4.63 -18.01
C THR A 188 5.08 -5.12 -18.56
N ALA A 189 6.11 -5.24 -17.71
CA ALA A 189 7.43 -5.70 -18.14
C ALA A 189 7.43 -7.14 -18.71
N GLU A 190 6.68 -8.05 -18.08
CA GLU A 190 6.55 -9.43 -18.57
C GLU A 190 5.79 -9.52 -19.90
N ILE A 191 4.72 -8.72 -20.06
CA ILE A 191 3.97 -8.63 -21.33
C ILE A 191 4.84 -8.04 -22.44
N GLU A 192 5.56 -6.95 -22.16
CA GLU A 192 6.47 -6.30 -23.12
C GLU A 192 7.54 -7.27 -23.62
N THR A 193 8.19 -8.01 -22.70
CA THR A 193 9.21 -9.02 -23.05
C THR A 193 8.65 -10.07 -24.03
N LEU A 194 7.44 -10.56 -23.79
CA LEU A 194 6.82 -11.57 -24.65
C LEU A 194 6.34 -11.00 -26.00
N GLN A 195 5.92 -9.73 -26.02
CA GLN A 195 5.56 -9.00 -27.24
C GLN A 195 6.78 -8.70 -28.12
N GLU A 196 7.91 -8.30 -27.53
CA GLU A 196 9.19 -8.12 -28.25
C GLU A 196 9.64 -9.42 -28.91
N ALA A 197 9.61 -10.53 -28.17
CA ALA A 197 9.92 -11.85 -28.69
C ALA A 197 9.02 -12.22 -29.87
N THR A 198 7.72 -11.92 -29.76
CA THR A 198 6.73 -12.16 -30.81
C THR A 198 6.97 -11.29 -32.05
N THR A 199 7.36 -10.03 -31.85
CA THR A 199 7.69 -9.10 -32.93
C THR A 199 8.92 -9.59 -33.70
N LEU A 200 9.94 -10.09 -33.00
CA LEU A 200 11.13 -10.67 -33.61
C LEU A 200 10.82 -11.92 -34.44
N CYS A 201 9.93 -12.80 -33.97
CA CYS A 201 9.43 -13.92 -34.77
C CYS A 201 8.78 -13.44 -36.07
N GLN A 202 7.90 -12.44 -35.97
CA GLN A 202 7.15 -11.93 -37.11
C GLN A 202 8.06 -11.25 -38.13
N SER A 203 9.07 -10.50 -37.67
CA SER A 203 10.07 -9.87 -38.56
C SER A 203 10.90 -10.91 -39.28
N LEU A 204 11.34 -11.98 -38.61
CA LEU A 204 12.10 -13.05 -39.25
C LEU A 204 11.25 -13.76 -40.31
N LEU A 205 10.03 -14.20 -39.97
CA LEU A 205 9.14 -14.85 -40.92
C LEU A 205 8.86 -13.98 -42.16
N SER A 206 8.66 -12.67 -41.94
CA SER A 206 8.50 -11.72 -43.04
C SER A 206 9.74 -11.60 -43.92
N SER A 207 10.94 -11.63 -43.34
CA SER A 207 12.20 -11.54 -44.11
C SER A 207 12.46 -12.79 -44.96
N LEU A 208 11.90 -13.93 -44.55
CA LEU A 208 11.99 -15.21 -45.26
C LEU A 208 10.82 -15.45 -46.23
N ASN A 209 9.88 -14.50 -46.33
CA ASN A 209 8.58 -14.68 -47.03
C ASN A 209 7.81 -15.93 -46.59
N LEU A 210 7.93 -16.35 -45.32
CA LEU A 210 7.21 -17.49 -44.78
C LEU A 210 5.94 -17.01 -44.04
N PRO A 211 4.79 -17.71 -44.21
CA PRO A 211 4.59 -18.98 -44.92
C PRO A 211 4.32 -18.84 -46.44
N ALA A 212 4.25 -17.62 -46.98
CA ALA A 212 3.83 -17.33 -48.36
C ALA A 212 4.63 -18.10 -49.43
N ALA A 213 5.93 -18.28 -49.23
CA ALA A 213 6.81 -18.99 -50.16
C ALA A 213 6.48 -20.49 -50.29
N ILE A 214 6.01 -21.13 -49.21
CA ILE A 214 5.54 -22.53 -49.24
C ILE A 214 4.17 -22.60 -49.93
N GLU A 215 3.27 -21.69 -49.59
CA GLU A 215 1.91 -21.68 -50.13
C GLU A 215 1.88 -21.41 -51.63
N ALA A 216 2.75 -20.52 -52.12
CA ALA A 216 2.94 -20.25 -53.55
C ALA A 216 3.38 -21.50 -54.35
N LEU A 217 4.12 -22.40 -53.70
CA LEU A 217 4.67 -23.62 -54.29
C LEU A 217 3.64 -24.75 -54.36
N GLU A 218 2.81 -24.90 -53.32
CA GLU A 218 1.82 -25.98 -53.22
C GLU A 218 0.54 -25.73 -54.01
N GLN A 219 0.16 -24.46 -54.13
CA GLN A 219 -0.98 -24.04 -54.94
C GLN A 219 -0.51 -23.05 -56.02
N PRO A 220 -0.03 -23.56 -57.18
CA PRO A 220 0.37 -22.73 -58.31
C PRO A 220 -0.79 -21.92 -58.90
N ALA A 221 -2.02 -22.41 -58.73
CA ALA A 221 -3.29 -21.78 -59.09
C ALA A 221 -4.27 -21.85 -57.90
N GLY A 222 -5.15 -20.85 -57.75
CA GLY A 222 -6.07 -20.73 -56.61
C GLY A 222 -5.52 -19.92 -55.43
N LEU A 223 -6.34 -19.65 -54.43
CA LEU A 223 -5.96 -18.92 -53.21
C LEU A 223 -5.54 -19.87 -52.08
N PRO A 224 -4.41 -19.62 -51.39
CA PRO A 224 -4.03 -20.39 -50.20
C PRO A 224 -5.14 -20.41 -49.14
N PRO A 225 -5.40 -21.55 -48.48
CA PRO A 225 -6.44 -21.66 -47.44
C PRO A 225 -6.23 -20.69 -46.26
N SER A 226 -4.98 -20.41 -45.90
CA SER A 226 -4.60 -19.46 -44.86
C SER A 226 -4.97 -18.01 -45.23
N LEU A 227 -4.72 -17.62 -46.49
CA LEU A 227 -5.10 -16.32 -47.02
C LEU A 227 -6.62 -16.17 -47.12
N LEU A 228 -7.33 -17.23 -47.53
CA LEU A 228 -8.79 -17.25 -47.53
C LEU A 228 -9.36 -17.05 -46.13
N ALA A 229 -8.85 -17.78 -45.13
CA ALA A 229 -9.29 -17.63 -43.75
C ALA A 229 -9.05 -16.20 -43.22
N ARG A 230 -7.90 -15.60 -43.54
CA ARG A 230 -7.57 -14.21 -43.19
C ARG A 230 -8.45 -13.18 -43.90
N SER A 231 -8.73 -13.39 -45.19
CA SER A 231 -9.66 -12.55 -45.96
C SER A 231 -11.08 -12.62 -45.38
N GLU A 232 -11.54 -13.80 -44.99
CA GLU A 232 -12.82 -13.96 -44.29
C GLU A 232 -12.85 -13.26 -42.93
N GLU A 233 -11.76 -13.31 -42.18
CA GLU A 233 -11.61 -12.59 -40.91
C GLU A 233 -11.65 -11.08 -41.11
N VAL A 234 -10.87 -10.54 -42.06
CA VAL A 234 -10.87 -9.11 -42.42
C VAL A 234 -12.28 -8.66 -42.83
N ARG A 235 -12.99 -9.45 -43.63
CA ARG A 235 -14.37 -9.16 -44.04
C ARG A 235 -15.34 -9.18 -42.85
N ARG A 236 -15.18 -10.12 -41.91
CA ARG A 236 -15.98 -10.20 -40.69
C ARG A 236 -15.75 -9.00 -39.77
N GLU A 237 -14.53 -8.50 -39.70
CA GLU A 237 -14.14 -7.31 -38.94
C GLU A 237 -14.43 -5.98 -39.67
N GLY A 238 -15.20 -6.02 -40.78
CA GLY A 238 -15.65 -4.83 -41.50
C GLY A 238 -14.67 -4.28 -42.55
N GLY A 239 -13.51 -4.92 -42.73
CA GLY A 239 -12.51 -4.59 -43.75
C GLY A 239 -12.00 -3.16 -43.68
N ALA A 240 -11.53 -2.65 -44.82
CA ALA A 240 -11.05 -1.26 -44.92
C ALA A 240 -12.14 -0.23 -44.55
N SER A 241 -13.41 -0.51 -44.85
CA SER A 241 -14.53 0.35 -44.48
C SER A 241 -14.75 0.45 -42.97
N GLY A 242 -14.59 -0.66 -42.23
CA GLY A 242 -14.71 -0.68 -40.77
C GLY A 242 -13.59 0.11 -40.08
N LEU A 243 -12.37 0.06 -40.62
CA LEU A 243 -11.28 0.93 -40.17
C LEU A 243 -11.58 2.41 -40.46
N GLU A 244 -12.16 2.75 -41.62
CA GLU A 244 -12.58 4.13 -41.91
C GLU A 244 -13.69 4.63 -40.98
N GLU A 245 -14.64 3.77 -40.61
CA GLU A 245 -15.69 4.10 -39.64
C GLU A 245 -15.13 4.29 -38.22
N SER A 246 -14.23 3.41 -37.80
CA SER A 246 -13.49 3.55 -36.54
C SER A 246 -12.71 4.86 -36.51
N TRP A 247 -12.08 5.23 -37.64
CA TRP A 247 -11.39 6.50 -37.79
C TRP A 247 -12.32 7.71 -37.65
N LYS A 248 -13.50 7.68 -38.28
CA LYS A 248 -14.51 8.73 -38.13
C LYS A 248 -14.94 8.87 -36.68
N THR A 249 -15.10 7.75 -35.98
CA THR A 249 -15.45 7.71 -34.56
C THR A 249 -14.36 8.34 -33.69
N ILE A 250 -13.08 8.00 -33.91
CA ILE A 250 -11.94 8.59 -33.18
C ILE A 250 -11.90 10.10 -33.38
N ASN A 251 -12.05 10.60 -34.62
CA ASN A 251 -12.08 12.04 -34.88
C ASN A 251 -13.26 12.75 -34.20
N ALA A 252 -14.43 12.11 -34.19
CA ALA A 252 -15.61 12.65 -33.51
C ALA A 252 -15.39 12.73 -31.99
N LEU A 253 -14.80 11.70 -31.38
CA LEU A 253 -14.44 11.68 -29.96
C LEU A 253 -13.38 12.75 -29.65
N ALA A 254 -12.34 12.88 -30.47
CA ALA A 254 -11.31 13.91 -30.29
C ALA A 254 -11.90 15.33 -30.38
N ALA A 255 -12.79 15.58 -31.34
CA ALA A 255 -13.49 16.86 -31.48
C ALA A 255 -14.40 17.15 -30.28
N LYS A 256 -15.14 16.13 -29.81
CA LYS A 256 -15.98 16.24 -28.61
C LYS A 256 -15.14 16.57 -27.37
N ASN A 257 -14.04 15.87 -27.15
CA ASN A 257 -13.15 16.08 -26.01
C ASN A 257 -12.50 17.48 -26.05
N ALA A 258 -12.14 17.96 -27.24
CA ALA A 258 -11.68 19.33 -27.42
C ALA A 258 -12.77 20.37 -27.10
N SER A 259 -14.01 20.15 -27.57
CA SER A 259 -15.15 21.02 -27.27
C SER A 259 -15.42 21.11 -25.77
N ILE A 260 -15.43 19.97 -25.06
CA ILE A 260 -15.64 19.94 -23.61
C ILE A 260 -14.56 20.74 -22.88
N LEU A 261 -13.29 20.61 -23.30
CA LEU A 261 -12.19 21.35 -22.70
C LEU A 261 -12.29 22.86 -22.99
N ASP A 262 -12.62 23.23 -24.23
CA ASP A 262 -12.75 24.63 -24.65
C ASP A 262 -13.96 25.29 -23.96
N GLU A 263 -15.08 24.57 -23.77
CA GLU A 263 -16.24 25.03 -22.99
C GLU A 263 -15.88 25.23 -21.51
N ALA A 264 -15.17 24.28 -20.90
CA ALA A 264 -14.71 24.40 -19.52
C ALA A 264 -13.79 25.61 -19.33
N LEU A 265 -12.85 25.84 -20.26
CA LEU A 265 -11.97 27.01 -20.25
C LEU A 265 -12.76 28.31 -20.44
N LYS A 266 -13.74 28.33 -21.34
CA LYS A 266 -14.59 29.50 -21.56
C LYS A 266 -15.33 29.91 -20.28
N VAL A 267 -15.85 28.97 -19.51
CA VAL A 267 -16.50 29.28 -18.21
C VAL A 267 -15.51 29.95 -17.25
N LEU A 268 -14.25 29.51 -17.21
CA LEU A 268 -13.22 30.13 -16.39
C LEU A 268 -12.81 31.52 -16.90
N ASP A 269 -12.82 31.71 -18.21
CA ASP A 269 -12.48 33.00 -18.84
C ASP A 269 -13.60 34.02 -18.63
N ASP A 270 -14.86 33.63 -18.80
CA ASP A 270 -16.04 34.48 -18.57
C ASP A 270 -16.09 34.93 -17.09
N GLU A 271 -15.89 34.01 -16.14
CA GLU A 271 -15.86 34.34 -14.71
C GLU A 271 -14.67 35.26 -14.35
N ALA A 272 -13.50 35.02 -14.93
CA ALA A 272 -12.33 35.88 -14.70
C ALA A 272 -12.50 37.30 -15.28
N LEU A 273 -13.22 37.42 -16.41
CA LEU A 273 -13.59 38.71 -16.99
C LEU A 273 -14.57 39.46 -16.08
N ASP A 274 -15.58 38.77 -15.56
CA ASP A 274 -16.55 39.33 -14.62
C ASP A 274 -15.87 39.77 -13.32
N ASP A 275 -14.97 38.98 -12.73
CA ASP A 275 -14.19 39.36 -11.54
C ASP A 275 -13.34 40.61 -11.82
N ALA A 276 -12.64 40.64 -12.96
CA ALA A 276 -11.83 41.80 -13.35
C ALA A 276 -12.69 43.06 -13.53
N GLN A 277 -13.90 42.93 -14.09
CA GLN A 277 -14.84 44.02 -14.24
C GLN A 277 -15.36 44.51 -12.88
N MET A 278 -15.80 43.62 -12.00
CA MET A 278 -16.30 43.97 -10.67
C MET A 278 -15.21 44.61 -9.82
N ARG A 279 -13.97 44.10 -9.89
CA ARG A 279 -12.84 44.67 -9.18
C ARG A 279 -12.51 46.10 -9.65
N ARG A 280 -12.65 46.38 -10.95
CA ARG A 280 -12.53 47.76 -11.50
C ARG A 280 -13.67 48.67 -11.04
N GLN A 281 -14.90 48.16 -10.96
CA GLN A 281 -16.08 48.95 -10.59
C GLN A 281 -16.14 49.25 -9.08
N PHE A 282 -15.80 48.28 -8.25
CA PHE A 282 -16.02 48.34 -6.80
C PHE A 282 -14.75 48.57 -5.99
N GLY A 283 -13.56 48.47 -6.59
CA GLY A 283 -12.27 48.75 -5.96
C GLY A 283 -12.12 48.02 -4.63
N ASP A 284 -11.88 48.79 -3.56
CA ASP A 284 -11.66 48.28 -2.20
C ASP A 284 -12.87 47.54 -1.58
N ARG A 285 -14.06 47.65 -2.17
CA ARG A 285 -15.25 46.89 -1.74
C ARG A 285 -15.29 45.46 -2.30
N TRP A 286 -14.42 45.13 -3.26
CA TRP A 286 -14.32 43.80 -3.85
C TRP A 286 -13.11 43.03 -3.32
N THR A 287 -13.26 42.45 -2.13
CA THR A 287 -12.17 41.83 -1.35
C THR A 287 -11.99 40.33 -1.55
N ARG A 288 -12.61 39.75 -2.59
CA ARG A 288 -12.53 38.31 -2.88
C ARG A 288 -11.16 37.95 -3.45
N THR A 289 -10.72 36.71 -3.24
CA THR A 289 -9.51 36.18 -3.91
C THR A 289 -9.67 36.32 -5.44
N PRO A 290 -8.65 36.83 -6.16
CA PRO A 290 -8.72 36.93 -7.61
C PRO A 290 -9.04 35.60 -8.28
N SER A 291 -9.93 35.62 -9.25
CA SER A 291 -10.31 34.43 -10.01
C SER A 291 -9.13 33.76 -10.70
N SER A 292 -8.14 34.55 -11.14
CA SER A 292 -6.89 34.04 -11.71
C SER A 292 -6.08 33.17 -10.75
N GLU A 293 -6.18 33.42 -9.44
CA GLU A 293 -5.50 32.65 -8.40
C GLU A 293 -6.32 31.40 -8.03
N LEU A 294 -7.64 31.56 -7.86
CA LEU A 294 -8.55 30.45 -7.53
C LEU A 294 -8.57 29.37 -8.62
N THR A 295 -8.48 29.77 -9.89
CA THR A 295 -8.58 28.88 -11.06
C THR A 295 -7.22 28.37 -11.57
N ALA A 296 -6.11 28.75 -10.93
CA ALA A 296 -4.76 28.43 -11.39
C ALA A 296 -4.52 26.92 -11.54
N SER A 297 -4.97 26.11 -10.58
CA SER A 297 -4.84 24.65 -10.62
C SER A 297 -5.67 24.03 -11.75
N LEU A 298 -6.89 24.53 -11.97
CA LEU A 298 -7.77 24.09 -13.06
C LEU A 298 -7.16 24.42 -14.43
N ARG A 299 -6.62 25.62 -14.60
CA ARG A 299 -5.93 26.02 -15.84
C ARG A 299 -4.65 25.21 -16.08
N SER A 300 -3.92 24.84 -15.03
CA SER A 300 -2.78 23.93 -15.15
C SER A 300 -3.22 22.54 -15.65
N SER A 301 -4.27 21.97 -15.06
CA SER A 301 -4.85 20.70 -15.52
C SER A 301 -5.34 20.78 -16.97
N ALA A 302 -6.02 21.87 -17.34
CA ALA A 302 -6.49 22.12 -18.70
C ALA A 302 -5.34 22.16 -19.72
N LYS A 303 -4.21 22.79 -19.37
CA LYS A 303 -2.99 22.77 -20.19
C LYS A 303 -2.49 21.34 -20.39
N THR A 304 -2.40 20.55 -19.33
CA THR A 304 -2.00 19.13 -19.43
C THR A 304 -2.92 18.33 -20.34
N TYR A 305 -4.25 18.53 -20.26
CA TYR A 305 -5.18 17.86 -21.17
C TYR A 305 -5.01 18.31 -22.62
N ARG A 306 -4.75 19.61 -22.86
CA ARG A 306 -4.49 20.12 -24.20
C ARG A 306 -3.20 19.57 -24.81
N ASP A 307 -2.16 19.41 -24.00
CA ASP A 307 -0.90 18.78 -24.42
C ASP A 307 -1.14 17.29 -24.78
N LYS A 308 -1.93 16.56 -23.97
CA LYS A 308 -2.34 15.18 -24.27
C LYS A 308 -3.12 15.07 -25.57
N LEU A 309 -4.11 15.93 -25.80
CA LEU A 309 -4.88 15.97 -27.05
C LEU A 309 -3.98 16.28 -28.26
N SER A 310 -3.03 17.20 -28.11
CA SER A 310 -2.06 17.49 -29.17
C SER A 310 -1.13 16.31 -29.45
N SER A 311 -0.73 15.56 -28.43
CA SER A 311 0.09 14.36 -28.60
C SER A 311 -0.68 13.24 -29.28
N ALA A 312 -1.93 13.00 -28.85
CA ALA A 312 -2.83 12.02 -29.46
C ALA A 312 -3.02 12.30 -30.95
N LYS A 313 -3.28 13.57 -31.32
CA LYS A 313 -3.40 13.98 -32.73
C LYS A 313 -2.15 13.65 -33.57
N LYS A 314 -0.95 13.77 -33.00
CA LYS A 314 0.29 13.40 -33.71
C LYS A 314 0.38 11.89 -33.92
N SER A 315 0.03 11.10 -32.91
CA SER A 315 -0.03 9.63 -33.01
C SER A 315 -1.07 9.17 -34.03
N ASP A 316 -2.25 9.78 -34.02
CA ASP A 316 -3.30 9.53 -35.00
C ASP A 316 -2.79 9.76 -36.43
N LEU A 317 -2.08 10.87 -36.68
CA LEU A 317 -1.49 11.11 -38.00
C LEU A 317 -0.52 10.02 -38.46
N ILE A 318 0.23 9.40 -37.54
CA ILE A 318 1.15 8.29 -37.86
C ILE A 318 0.35 7.05 -38.25
N VAL A 319 -0.66 6.69 -37.46
CA VAL A 319 -1.56 5.56 -37.73
C VAL A 319 -2.29 5.76 -39.05
N ARG A 320 -2.75 6.98 -39.34
CA ARG A 320 -3.43 7.31 -40.61
C ARG A 320 -2.53 7.12 -41.81
N LYS A 321 -1.29 7.60 -41.75
CA LYS A 321 -0.30 7.41 -42.83
C LYS A 321 -0.03 5.94 -43.10
N LYS A 322 0.10 5.12 -42.04
CA LYS A 322 0.24 3.66 -42.19
C LYS A 322 -0.96 3.05 -42.93
N PHE A 323 -2.18 3.43 -42.54
CA PHE A 323 -3.40 2.97 -43.21
C PHE A 323 -3.46 3.38 -44.68
N ASP A 324 -3.20 4.65 -45.00
CA ASP A 324 -3.29 5.17 -46.36
C ASP A 324 -2.29 4.49 -47.31
N ASN A 325 -1.09 4.15 -46.83
CA ASN A 325 -0.07 3.46 -47.63
C ASN A 325 -0.48 2.04 -48.06
N GLU A 326 -1.21 1.31 -47.20
CA GLU A 326 -1.57 -0.10 -47.44
C GLU A 326 -3.05 -0.32 -47.74
N LYS A 327 -3.81 0.77 -47.85
CA LYS A 327 -5.28 0.74 -48.04
C LYS A 327 -5.69 -0.15 -49.20
N MET A 328 -4.99 -0.10 -50.32
CA MET A 328 -5.31 -0.91 -51.51
C MET A 328 -5.21 -2.41 -51.23
N HIS A 329 -4.16 -2.87 -50.54
CA HIS A 329 -3.98 -4.28 -50.20
C HIS A 329 -5.00 -4.75 -49.15
N ILE A 330 -5.36 -3.89 -48.18
CA ILE A 330 -6.42 -4.19 -47.21
C ILE A 330 -7.79 -4.27 -47.88
N MET A 331 -8.07 -3.41 -48.87
CA MET A 331 -9.30 -3.48 -49.68
C MET A 331 -9.35 -4.78 -50.49
N ALA A 332 -8.23 -5.20 -51.09
CA ALA A 332 -8.14 -6.48 -51.77
C ALA A 332 -8.44 -7.66 -50.82
N LEU A 333 -7.90 -7.67 -49.59
CA LEU A 333 -8.24 -8.69 -48.59
C LEU A 333 -9.72 -8.73 -48.21
N GLY A 334 -10.42 -7.61 -48.27
CA GLY A 334 -11.85 -7.51 -47.97
C GLY A 334 -12.79 -7.83 -49.13
N SER A 335 -12.28 -7.97 -50.35
CA SER A 335 -13.05 -8.23 -51.57
C SER A 335 -13.57 -9.67 -51.70
N SER A 336 -14.34 -9.97 -52.76
CA SER A 336 -14.82 -11.34 -53.01
C SER A 336 -13.66 -12.29 -53.29
N ARG A 337 -13.92 -13.61 -53.19
CA ARG A 337 -12.90 -14.63 -53.48
C ARG A 337 -12.36 -14.48 -54.90
N GLU A 338 -13.25 -14.24 -55.86
CA GLU A 338 -12.94 -14.12 -57.28
C GLU A 338 -12.12 -12.86 -57.57
N GLU A 339 -12.47 -11.74 -56.92
CA GLU A 339 -11.75 -10.48 -57.01
C GLU A 339 -10.35 -10.61 -56.40
N LEU A 340 -10.22 -11.20 -55.21
CA LEU A 340 -8.94 -11.44 -54.56
C LEU A 340 -8.06 -12.39 -55.40
N GLU A 341 -8.62 -13.45 -55.99
CA GLU A 341 -7.87 -14.36 -56.85
C GLU A 341 -7.33 -13.66 -58.11
N SER A 342 -8.09 -12.71 -58.67
CA SER A 342 -7.66 -11.92 -59.83
C SER A 342 -6.46 -10.99 -59.55
N THR A 343 -6.24 -10.62 -58.28
CA THR A 343 -5.10 -9.78 -57.87
C THR A 343 -3.78 -10.56 -57.77
N ILE A 344 -3.84 -11.90 -57.78
CA ILE A 344 -2.67 -12.75 -57.60
C ILE A 344 -2.29 -13.42 -58.93
N PRO A 345 -1.05 -13.26 -59.41
CA PRO A 345 -0.58 -13.97 -60.60
C PRO A 345 -0.69 -15.49 -60.45
N SER A 346 -1.28 -16.15 -61.44
CA SER A 346 -1.30 -17.61 -61.54
C SER A 346 0.01 -18.13 -62.14
N SER A 347 0.56 -19.20 -61.56
CA SER A 347 1.72 -19.90 -62.10
C SER A 347 1.26 -21.18 -62.78
N ASN A 348 1.40 -21.27 -64.10
CA ASN A 348 0.92 -22.42 -64.90
C ASN A 348 1.74 -23.72 -64.72
N ASN A 349 2.70 -23.75 -63.80
CA ASN A 349 3.52 -24.94 -63.58
C ASN A 349 3.01 -25.73 -62.36
N SER A 350 2.30 -26.82 -62.63
CA SER A 350 1.99 -27.89 -61.69
C SER A 350 3.28 -28.63 -61.29
N ASN A 351 4.08 -28.05 -60.41
CA ASN A 351 5.30 -28.68 -59.89
C ASN A 351 4.96 -29.71 -58.81
N SER A 352 4.41 -30.86 -59.21
CA SER A 352 4.11 -31.99 -58.30
C SER A 352 5.35 -32.54 -57.57
N LEU A 353 6.56 -32.18 -58.01
CA LEU A 353 7.84 -32.57 -57.39
C LEU A 353 8.13 -31.76 -56.12
N ALA A 354 7.71 -30.50 -56.05
CA ALA A 354 7.99 -29.61 -54.93
C ALA A 354 7.13 -29.92 -53.68
N LEU A 355 5.91 -30.46 -53.88
CA LEU A 355 5.04 -31.01 -52.83
C LEU A 355 5.59 -32.29 -52.15
N LYS A 356 6.57 -32.95 -52.78
CA LYS A 356 7.23 -34.15 -52.24
C LYS A 356 8.57 -33.83 -51.57
N ASP A 357 9.01 -32.57 -51.57
CA ASP A 357 10.26 -32.15 -50.95
C ASP A 357 10.19 -32.36 -49.42
N PRO A 358 11.07 -33.19 -48.83
CA PRO A 358 11.17 -33.37 -47.39
C PRO A 358 11.37 -32.05 -46.64
N ASN A 359 12.06 -31.08 -47.23
CA ASN A 359 12.37 -29.78 -46.62
C ASN A 359 11.10 -28.93 -46.43
N VAL A 360 10.14 -28.99 -47.37
CA VAL A 360 8.85 -28.28 -47.27
C VAL A 360 8.01 -28.85 -46.12
N ARG A 361 8.02 -30.18 -45.95
CA ARG A 361 7.31 -30.85 -44.85
C ARG A 361 7.91 -30.49 -43.49
N GLU A 362 9.24 -30.49 -43.39
CA GLU A 362 9.95 -30.09 -42.19
C GLU A 362 9.62 -28.64 -41.80
N LEU A 363 9.69 -27.70 -42.76
CA LEU A 363 9.42 -26.29 -42.54
C LEU A 363 7.96 -26.05 -42.10
N LYS A 364 6.99 -26.79 -42.65
CA LYS A 364 5.59 -26.75 -42.20
C LYS A 364 5.40 -27.19 -40.74
N VAL A 365 6.06 -28.28 -40.34
CA VAL A 365 6.00 -28.75 -38.95
C VAL A 365 6.58 -27.71 -38.01
N LEU A 366 7.69 -27.07 -38.39
CA LEU A 366 8.30 -25.99 -37.60
C LEU A 366 7.40 -24.74 -37.51
N LEU A 367 6.79 -24.32 -38.63
CA LEU A 367 5.85 -23.20 -38.65
C LEU A 367 4.59 -23.47 -37.83
N SER A 368 4.06 -24.71 -37.86
CA SER A 368 2.94 -25.11 -37.00
C SER A 368 3.32 -25.00 -35.51
N LYS A 369 4.48 -25.51 -35.13
CA LYS A 369 4.99 -25.40 -33.76
C LYS A 369 5.16 -23.94 -33.33
N LEU A 370 5.63 -23.08 -34.22
CA LEU A 370 5.77 -21.65 -33.95
C LEU A 370 4.41 -20.99 -33.75
N ASN A 371 3.42 -21.31 -34.59
CA ASN A 371 2.07 -20.79 -34.46
C ASN A 371 1.40 -21.24 -33.14
N ASP A 372 1.62 -22.49 -32.73
CA ASP A 372 1.14 -22.99 -31.44
C ASP A 372 1.82 -22.26 -30.26
N ASN A 373 3.12 -21.96 -30.37
CA ASN A 373 3.82 -21.14 -29.37
C ASN A 373 3.21 -19.73 -29.30
N LEU A 374 2.94 -19.07 -30.43
CA LEU A 374 2.30 -17.75 -30.48
C LEU A 374 0.89 -17.75 -29.87
N LYS A 375 0.07 -18.78 -30.15
CA LYS A 375 -1.26 -18.92 -29.54
C LYS A 375 -1.19 -19.08 -28.03
N LYS A 376 -0.23 -19.88 -27.53
CA LYS A 376 0.01 -20.05 -26.09
C LYS A 376 0.41 -18.73 -25.43
N ARG A 377 1.23 -17.90 -26.09
CA ARG A 377 1.59 -16.55 -25.59
C ARG A 377 0.37 -15.66 -25.44
N ALA A 378 -0.48 -15.58 -26.46
CA ALA A 378 -1.68 -14.76 -26.44
C ALA A 378 -2.64 -15.19 -25.30
N ALA A 379 -2.85 -16.51 -25.14
CA ALA A 379 -3.67 -17.05 -24.06
C ALA A 379 -3.08 -16.72 -22.68
N LEU A 380 -1.76 -16.85 -22.51
CA LEU A 380 -1.07 -16.58 -21.24
C LEU A 380 -1.11 -15.10 -20.86
N ILE A 381 -0.98 -14.19 -21.83
CA ILE A 381 -1.12 -12.74 -21.60
C ILE A 381 -2.53 -12.41 -21.10
N GLU A 382 -3.58 -12.99 -21.70
CA GLU A 382 -4.94 -12.75 -21.26
C GLU A 382 -5.23 -13.35 -19.88
N GLU A 383 -4.70 -14.54 -19.57
CA GLU A 383 -4.79 -15.12 -18.23
C GLU A 383 -4.09 -14.23 -17.18
N LEU A 384 -2.90 -13.71 -17.49
CA LEU A 384 -2.16 -12.80 -16.63
C LEU A 384 -2.94 -11.50 -16.35
N LYS A 385 -3.52 -10.89 -17.40
CA LYS A 385 -4.35 -9.67 -17.24
C LYS A 385 -5.60 -9.93 -16.40
N GLN A 386 -6.24 -11.09 -16.56
CA GLN A 386 -7.38 -11.47 -15.73
C GLN A 386 -6.98 -11.65 -14.27
N PHE A 387 -5.83 -12.31 -14.03
CA PHE A 387 -5.28 -12.49 -12.70
C PHE A 387 -4.94 -11.15 -12.04
N GLN A 388 -4.27 -10.24 -12.76
CA GLN A 388 -3.95 -8.88 -12.29
C GLN A 388 -5.18 -8.10 -11.82
N ARG A 389 -6.31 -8.23 -12.53
CA ARG A 389 -7.58 -7.56 -12.19
C ARG A 389 -8.24 -8.14 -10.93
N ALA A 390 -8.07 -9.43 -10.68
CA ALA A 390 -8.65 -10.12 -9.54
C ALA A 390 -7.81 -9.98 -8.26
N ASP A 391 -6.54 -9.62 -8.38
CA ASP A 391 -5.59 -9.54 -7.28
C ASP A 391 -5.74 -8.26 -6.46
N ASP A 392 -6.35 -8.42 -5.28
CA ASP A 392 -6.53 -7.39 -4.24
C ASP A 392 -5.75 -7.72 -2.97
N ILE A 393 -4.80 -6.86 -2.62
CA ILE A 393 -3.97 -6.97 -1.41
C ILE A 393 -4.60 -6.31 -0.18
N GLY A 394 -5.67 -5.54 -0.36
CA GLY A 394 -6.32 -4.74 0.68
C GLY A 394 -6.63 -5.53 1.97
N PRO A 395 -7.25 -6.72 1.89
CA PRO A 395 -7.54 -7.52 3.08
C PRO A 395 -6.29 -7.89 3.90
N ARG A 396 -5.18 -8.24 3.24
CA ARG A 396 -3.91 -8.59 3.91
C ARG A 396 -3.28 -7.37 4.59
N LEU A 397 -3.36 -6.20 3.95
CA LEU A 397 -2.88 -4.94 4.55
C LEU A 397 -3.70 -4.51 5.76
N ILE A 398 -5.04 -4.67 5.72
CA ILE A 398 -5.92 -4.37 6.85
C ILE A 398 -5.61 -5.30 8.02
N GLU A 399 -5.43 -6.60 7.75
CA GLU A 399 -5.06 -7.57 8.77
C GLU A 399 -3.71 -7.24 9.41
N ALA A 400 -2.70 -6.91 8.61
CA ALA A 400 -1.37 -6.52 9.11
C ALA A 400 -1.45 -5.24 9.96
N ALA A 401 -2.22 -4.24 9.54
CA ALA A 401 -2.43 -3.00 10.29
C ALA A 401 -3.14 -3.23 11.63
N SER A 402 -4.06 -4.19 11.70
CA SER A 402 -4.81 -4.51 12.92
C SER A 402 -3.92 -5.11 14.03
N LYS A 403 -2.79 -5.75 13.67
CA LYS A 403 -1.88 -6.41 14.60
C LYS A 403 -0.94 -5.43 15.35
N LYS A 404 -1.03 -4.11 15.10
CA LYS A 404 -0.26 -3.03 15.75
C LYS A 404 1.27 -3.21 15.75
N THR A 405 1.82 -4.13 14.97
CA THR A 405 3.25 -4.27 14.69
C THR A 405 3.64 -3.39 13.51
N GLU A 406 4.89 -2.92 13.45
CA GLU A 406 5.42 -2.26 12.24
C GLU A 406 5.13 -3.17 11.03
N ILE A 407 4.38 -2.64 10.07
CA ILE A 407 3.98 -3.38 8.88
C ILE A 407 5.21 -3.47 7.98
N ASP A 408 5.80 -4.65 7.85
CA ASP A 408 6.76 -4.92 6.80
C ASP A 408 6.01 -5.07 5.46
N ASN A 409 5.70 -3.91 4.86
CA ASN A 409 5.05 -3.83 3.56
C ASN A 409 5.88 -4.57 2.49
N GLU A 410 7.21 -4.57 2.59
CA GLU A 410 8.08 -5.19 1.59
C GLU A 410 7.93 -6.71 1.58
N LEU A 411 7.92 -7.34 2.76
CA LEU A 411 7.70 -8.78 2.85
C LEU A 411 6.30 -9.16 2.35
N LEU A 412 5.28 -8.40 2.72
CA LEU A 412 3.90 -8.65 2.30
C LEU A 412 3.71 -8.49 0.78
N PHE A 413 4.32 -7.46 0.19
CA PHE A 413 4.32 -7.26 -1.26
C PHE A 413 5.06 -8.38 -1.96
N THR A 414 6.22 -8.78 -1.45
CA THR A 414 7.03 -9.85 -2.05
C THR A 414 6.25 -11.17 -2.05
N GLU A 415 5.61 -11.52 -0.94
CA GLU A 415 4.77 -12.72 -0.86
C GLU A 415 3.58 -12.70 -1.80
N GLN A 416 2.90 -11.56 -1.94
CA GLN A 416 1.77 -11.45 -2.85
C GLN A 416 2.23 -11.49 -4.31
N LEU A 417 3.37 -10.85 -4.64
CA LEU A 417 3.93 -10.86 -6.00
C LEU A 417 4.46 -12.24 -6.41
N LYS A 418 4.84 -13.13 -5.48
CA LYS A 418 5.19 -14.53 -5.80
C LYS A 418 4.06 -15.29 -6.51
N LEU A 419 2.81 -14.86 -6.38
CA LEU A 419 1.70 -15.45 -7.13
C LEU A 419 1.87 -15.28 -8.65
N TYR A 420 2.67 -14.31 -9.08
CA TYR A 420 3.00 -14.06 -10.48
C TYR A 420 4.16 -14.93 -11.00
N ASP A 421 4.96 -15.55 -10.12
CA ASP A 421 6.15 -16.33 -10.51
C ASP A 421 5.81 -17.46 -11.50
N ARG A 422 4.60 -18.03 -11.41
CA ARG A 422 4.13 -19.04 -12.37
C ARG A 422 4.03 -18.47 -13.79
N PHE A 423 3.52 -17.24 -13.93
CA PHE A 423 3.36 -16.57 -15.21
C PHE A 423 4.73 -16.17 -15.75
N THR A 424 5.57 -15.54 -14.92
CA THR A 424 6.95 -15.20 -15.28
C THR A 424 7.74 -16.43 -15.75
N SER A 425 7.60 -17.56 -15.06
CA SER A 425 8.29 -18.81 -15.45
C SER A 425 7.80 -19.34 -16.79
N GLN A 426 6.47 -19.41 -16.99
CA GLN A 426 5.88 -19.86 -18.25
C GLN A 426 6.20 -18.93 -19.42
N MET A 427 6.19 -17.61 -19.20
CA MET A 427 6.55 -16.61 -20.21
C MET A 427 8.02 -16.75 -20.62
N ARG A 428 8.93 -16.90 -19.65
CA ARG A 428 10.35 -17.17 -19.94
C ARG A 428 10.56 -18.48 -20.68
N GLU A 429 9.85 -19.53 -20.31
CA GLU A 429 9.93 -20.81 -21.01
C GLU A 429 9.49 -20.67 -22.48
N LEU A 430 8.33 -20.06 -22.73
CA LEU A 430 7.82 -19.81 -24.08
C LEU A 430 8.74 -18.90 -24.91
N ALA A 431 9.40 -17.93 -24.28
CA ALA A 431 10.40 -17.10 -24.91
C ALA A 431 11.69 -17.88 -25.23
N SER A 432 12.18 -18.72 -24.31
CA SER A 432 13.39 -19.53 -24.53
C SER A 432 13.22 -20.59 -25.64
N GLN A 433 12.01 -21.15 -25.79
CA GLN A 433 11.68 -22.09 -26.86
C GLN A 433 11.78 -21.45 -28.26
N GLN A 434 11.76 -20.12 -28.35
CA GLN A 434 11.81 -19.40 -29.61
C GLN A 434 13.15 -19.52 -30.32
N GLY A 435 14.26 -19.28 -29.62
CA GLY A 435 15.59 -19.20 -30.24
C GLY A 435 15.91 -20.44 -31.10
N PRO A 436 15.87 -21.64 -30.51
CA PRO A 436 16.10 -22.87 -31.26
C PRO A 436 15.09 -23.11 -32.39
N LEU A 437 13.83 -22.69 -32.21
CA LEU A 437 12.80 -22.85 -33.23
C LEU A 437 13.06 -21.95 -34.44
N LEU A 438 13.49 -20.71 -34.22
CA LEU A 438 13.84 -19.76 -35.29
C LEU A 438 15.12 -20.18 -36.02
N GLU A 439 16.13 -20.69 -35.30
CA GLU A 439 17.34 -21.25 -35.91
C GLU A 439 17.02 -22.44 -36.82
N ASN A 440 16.18 -23.37 -36.36
CA ASN A 440 15.74 -24.50 -37.16
C ASN A 440 14.92 -24.06 -38.38
N ILE A 441 14.07 -23.03 -38.25
CA ILE A 441 13.32 -22.46 -39.37
C ILE A 441 14.26 -21.85 -40.41
N ASN A 442 15.28 -21.09 -39.98
CA ASN A 442 16.29 -20.54 -40.89
C ASN A 442 17.04 -21.64 -41.64
N ALA A 443 17.56 -22.64 -40.92
CA ALA A 443 18.31 -23.74 -41.53
C ALA A 443 17.46 -24.58 -42.50
N ALA A 444 16.19 -24.82 -42.17
CA ALA A 444 15.25 -25.51 -43.06
C ALA A 444 14.89 -24.63 -44.28
N ASN A 445 14.78 -23.32 -44.09
CA ASN A 445 14.52 -22.38 -45.17
C ASN A 445 15.69 -22.24 -46.14
N ASP A 446 16.94 -22.25 -45.66
CA ASP A 446 18.13 -22.22 -46.51
C ASP A 446 18.16 -23.43 -47.45
N LYS A 447 17.93 -24.63 -46.91
CA LYS A 447 17.80 -25.87 -47.71
C LYS A 447 16.65 -25.81 -48.70
N PHE A 448 15.53 -25.21 -48.31
CA PHE A 448 14.38 -25.00 -49.20
C PHE A 448 14.70 -24.02 -50.34
N ILE A 449 15.46 -22.95 -50.08
CA ILE A 449 15.90 -22.01 -51.13
C ILE A 449 16.83 -22.72 -52.12
N GLU A 450 17.75 -23.57 -51.64
CA GLU A 450 18.66 -24.35 -52.47
C GLU A 450 17.93 -25.36 -53.38
N SER A 451 16.83 -25.97 -52.90
CA SER A 451 16.02 -26.91 -53.69
C SER A 451 15.02 -26.23 -54.64
N LYS A 452 14.76 -24.92 -54.45
CA LYS A 452 13.75 -24.16 -55.18
C LYS A 452 14.21 -23.76 -56.59
N GLN A 453 13.63 -24.39 -57.62
CA GLN A 453 13.72 -23.87 -58.99
C GLN A 453 12.91 -22.57 -59.11
N THR A 454 13.58 -21.45 -59.36
CA THR A 454 12.96 -20.12 -59.40
C THR A 454 12.48 -19.78 -60.81
N ASN A 455 11.20 -19.40 -60.94
CA ASN A 455 10.60 -18.82 -62.13
C ASN A 455 10.06 -17.42 -61.77
N ASP A 456 10.11 -16.46 -62.69
CA ASP A 456 9.63 -15.09 -62.48
C ASP A 456 8.14 -15.03 -62.11
N ALA A 457 7.30 -15.91 -62.69
CA ALA A 457 5.89 -16.03 -62.32
C ALA A 457 5.70 -16.46 -60.85
N LEU A 458 6.56 -17.37 -60.35
CA LEU A 458 6.55 -17.81 -58.96
C LEU A 458 6.99 -16.68 -58.00
N ARG A 459 8.00 -15.90 -58.40
CA ARG A 459 8.48 -14.74 -57.61
C ARG A 459 7.44 -13.63 -57.53
N MET A 460 6.73 -13.34 -58.63
CA MET A 460 5.66 -12.36 -58.64
C MET A 460 4.49 -12.79 -57.74
N ARG A 461 4.11 -14.08 -57.81
CA ARG A 461 3.08 -14.67 -56.94
C ARG A 461 3.48 -14.62 -55.46
N GLU A 462 4.71 -14.99 -55.14
CA GLU A 462 5.25 -14.93 -53.77
C GLU A 462 5.20 -13.51 -53.20
N ARG A 463 5.61 -12.50 -53.97
CA ARG A 463 5.52 -11.09 -53.55
C ARG A 463 4.08 -10.64 -53.34
N ALA A 464 3.15 -11.03 -54.22
CA ALA A 464 1.74 -10.70 -54.07
C ALA A 464 1.16 -11.31 -52.78
N LEU A 465 1.47 -12.58 -52.49
CA LEU A 465 1.07 -13.24 -51.25
C LEU A 465 1.69 -12.59 -50.01
N GLN A 466 2.96 -12.18 -50.08
CA GLN A 466 3.64 -11.49 -48.98
C GLN A 466 3.01 -10.12 -48.70
N ASN A 467 2.69 -9.34 -49.73
CA ASN A 467 2.04 -8.04 -49.56
C ASN A 467 0.66 -8.19 -48.90
N LEU A 468 -0.10 -9.23 -49.28
CA LEU A 468 -1.39 -9.54 -48.65
C LEU A 468 -1.23 -10.02 -47.20
N ASP A 469 -0.20 -10.82 -46.87
CA ASP A 469 0.11 -11.21 -45.50
C ASP A 469 0.49 -9.99 -44.63
N ASN A 470 1.32 -9.09 -45.17
CA ASN A 470 1.70 -7.85 -44.51
C ASN A 470 0.48 -6.93 -44.30
N ALA A 471 -0.39 -6.82 -45.29
CA ALA A 471 -1.63 -6.04 -45.19
C ALA A 471 -2.58 -6.61 -44.12
N TYR A 472 -2.66 -7.94 -44.00
CA TYR A 472 -3.43 -8.59 -42.93
C TYR A 472 -2.86 -8.27 -41.54
N LYS A 473 -1.53 -8.39 -41.37
CA LYS A 473 -0.86 -8.05 -40.11
C LYS A 473 -1.09 -6.58 -39.72
N LEU A 474 -0.93 -5.67 -40.68
CA LEU A 474 -1.18 -4.26 -40.48
C LEU A 474 -2.65 -3.99 -40.16
N PHE A 475 -3.59 -4.66 -40.83
CA PHE A 475 -5.02 -4.55 -40.50
C PHE A 475 -5.30 -4.91 -39.04
N LYS A 476 -4.73 -6.01 -38.52
CA LYS A 476 -4.89 -6.40 -37.11
C LYS A 476 -4.23 -5.39 -36.15
N GLU A 477 -3.03 -4.89 -36.47
CA GLU A 477 -2.37 -3.83 -35.70
C GLU A 477 -3.25 -2.56 -35.65
N LEU A 478 -3.73 -2.09 -36.80
CA LEU A 478 -4.56 -0.89 -36.92
C LEU A 478 -5.90 -1.07 -36.20
N SER A 479 -6.56 -2.22 -36.37
CA SER A 479 -7.81 -2.54 -35.68
C SER A 479 -7.64 -2.51 -34.15
N GLY A 480 -6.57 -3.13 -33.64
CA GLY A 480 -6.21 -3.07 -32.23
C GLY A 480 -5.95 -1.65 -31.73
N ASN A 481 -5.11 -0.89 -32.43
CA ASN A 481 -4.78 0.50 -32.09
C ASN A 481 -6.03 1.40 -32.11
N MET A 482 -6.94 1.20 -33.07
CA MET A 482 -8.17 1.98 -33.16
C MET A 482 -9.16 1.64 -32.04
N LEU A 483 -9.30 0.37 -31.67
CA LEU A 483 -10.11 -0.04 -30.52
C LEU A 483 -9.58 0.54 -29.21
N GLU A 484 -8.27 0.52 -29.03
CA GLU A 484 -7.62 1.17 -27.88
C GLU A 484 -7.85 2.68 -27.91
N GLY A 485 -7.68 3.32 -29.07
CA GLY A 485 -7.96 4.75 -29.25
C GLY A 485 -9.40 5.14 -28.93
N ILE A 486 -10.38 4.33 -29.36
CA ILE A 486 -11.80 4.53 -29.00
C ILE A 486 -11.98 4.40 -27.49
N LYS A 487 -11.38 3.40 -26.85
CA LYS A 487 -11.46 3.20 -25.39
C LYS A 487 -10.83 4.33 -24.60
N VAL A 488 -9.74 4.92 -25.09
CA VAL A 488 -9.09 6.09 -24.48
C VAL A 488 -9.89 7.37 -24.73
N GLY A 489 -10.61 7.45 -25.85
CA GLY A 489 -11.41 8.60 -26.23
C GLY A 489 -12.76 8.70 -25.51
N ILE A 490 -13.34 7.56 -25.09
CA ILE A 490 -14.53 7.45 -24.22
C ILE A 490 -14.14 7.73 -22.78
#